data_AF-A0A5C3QQ86-F1
#
_entry.id   AF-A0A5C3QQ86-F1
#
_cell.length_a   1.000
_cell.length_b   1.000
_cell.length_c   1.000
_cell.angle_alpha   90.00
_cell.angle_beta   90.00
_cell.angle_gamma   90.00
#
_symmetry.space_group_name_H-M   'P 1'
#
loop_
_entity.id
_entity.type
_entity.pdbx_description
1 polymer ?
#
loop_
_entity_poly.entity_id
_entity_poly.type
_entity_poly.pdbx_seq_one_letter_code
_entity_poly.pdbx_strand_id
1 'polypeptide(L)' 'PQAVPSNTAARYICPVCQKGFKHPSGLRIHSTSHTGEKPYTCPEEGCGRSFSVRSNLRRHFSLHYPNLDTSLGNGEDDG' A
#
# COMPACT_ATOMS: atom_id res chain seq x y z
N PRO A 1 -10.51 30.62 -8.07
CA PRO A 1 -10.21 30.78 -6.63
C PRO A 1 -10.85 29.67 -5.79
N GLN A 2 -10.14 28.56 -5.58
CA GLN A 2 -10.55 27.55 -4.60
C GLN A 2 -9.75 27.79 -3.33
N ALA A 3 -10.38 28.45 -2.37
CA ALA A 3 -9.89 28.53 -1.01
C ALA A 3 -10.11 27.16 -0.35
N VAL A 4 -9.02 26.43 -0.09
CA VAL A 4 -9.04 25.29 0.83
C VAL A 4 -8.72 25.82 2.22
N PRO A 5 -9.68 25.85 3.16
CA PRO A 5 -9.37 26.26 4.50
C PRO A 5 -8.71 25.12 5.29
N SER A 6 -7.89 25.52 6.25
CA SER A 6 -7.62 24.83 7.51
C SER A 6 -6.60 23.69 7.53
N ASN A 7 -5.38 24.07 7.87
CA ASN A 7 -4.69 23.60 9.08
C ASN A 7 -4.76 22.09 9.36
N THR A 8 -4.06 21.31 8.55
CA THR A 8 -3.33 20.09 8.94
C THR A 8 -2.37 19.80 7.78
N ALA A 9 -1.08 19.56 8.06
CA ALA A 9 -0.01 19.39 7.07
C ALA A 9 -0.13 18.10 6.21
N ALA A 10 -1.28 17.86 5.58
CA ALA A 10 -1.44 16.82 4.57
C ALA A 10 -0.89 17.34 3.24
N ARG A 11 0.33 16.91 2.89
CA ARG A 11 1.01 17.29 1.62
C ARG A 11 0.52 16.51 0.41
N TYR A 12 -0.14 15.38 0.62
CA TYR A 12 -0.50 14.45 -0.46
C TYR A 12 -2.02 14.34 -0.57
N ILE A 13 -2.59 14.91 -1.62
CA ILE A 13 -4.04 14.98 -1.84
C ILE A 13 -4.44 14.02 -2.95
N CYS A 14 -5.54 13.30 -2.76
CA CYS A 14 -6.12 12.45 -3.80
C CYS A 14 -6.79 13.32 -4.88
N PRO A 15 -6.41 13.19 -6.16
CA PRO A 15 -7.04 13.98 -7.22
C PRO A 15 -8.51 13.59 -7.46
N VAL A 16 -8.90 12.35 -7.11
CA VAL A 16 -10.25 11.82 -7.36
C VAL A 16 -11.26 12.32 -6.32
N CYS A 17 -10.93 12.23 -5.04
CA CYS A 17 -11.86 12.56 -3.94
C CYS A 17 -11.38 13.67 -3.01
N GLN A 18 -10.27 14.33 -3.32
CA GLN A 18 -9.67 15.44 -2.57
C GLN A 18 -9.32 15.11 -1.11
N LYS A 19 -9.21 13.81 -0.76
CA LYS A 19 -8.79 13.37 0.57
C LYS A 19 -7.30 13.60 0.78
N GLY A 20 -6.94 14.23 1.90
CA GLY A 20 -5.56 14.52 2.27
C GLY A 20 -4.88 13.45 3.12
N PHE A 21 -3.61 13.20 2.83
CA PHE A 21 -2.73 12.26 3.51
C PHE A 21 -1.43 12.95 3.93
N LYS A 22 -0.86 12.50 5.05
CA LYS A 22 0.42 13.02 5.58
C LYS A 22 1.64 12.49 4.81
N HIS A 23 1.53 11.28 4.25
CA HIS A 23 2.60 10.58 3.55
C HIS A 23 2.18 10.18 2.12
N PRO A 24 3.13 10.12 1.16
CA PRO A 24 2.83 9.73 -0.22
C PRO A 24 2.39 8.27 -0.32
N SER A 25 2.95 7.42 0.55
CA SER A 25 2.56 6.01 0.68
C SER A 25 1.07 5.87 0.98
N GLY A 26 0.53 6.68 1.89
CA GLY A 26 -0.90 6.72 2.21
C GLY A 26 -1.77 7.12 1.02
N LEU A 27 -1.36 8.14 0.26
CA LEU A 27 -2.05 8.54 -0.97
C LEU A 27 -2.01 7.44 -2.03
N ARG A 28 -0.86 6.80 -2.26
CA ARG A 28 -0.68 5.73 -3.24
C ARG A 28 -1.52 4.50 -2.89
N ILE A 29 -1.57 4.13 -1.60
CA ILE A 29 -2.43 3.04 -1.14
C ILE A 29 -3.89 3.41 -1.36
N HIS A 30 -4.27 4.63 -1.01
CA HIS A 30 -5.63 5.11 -1.23
C HIS A 30 -6.02 5.16 -2.72
N SER A 31 -5.12 5.55 -3.62
CA SER A 31 -5.45 5.60 -5.06
C SER A 31 -5.82 4.23 -5.61
N THR A 32 -5.26 3.14 -5.06
CA THR A 32 -5.65 1.77 -5.44
C THR A 32 -7.12 1.45 -5.13
N SER A 33 -7.80 2.18 -4.23
CA SER A 33 -9.24 1.97 -4.00
C SER A 33 -10.11 2.54 -5.11
N HIS A 34 -9.58 3.49 -5.89
CA HIS A 34 -10.30 4.09 -7.02
C HIS A 34 -10.07 3.30 -8.31
N THR A 35 -8.83 2.88 -8.56
CA THR A 35 -8.48 2.14 -9.78
C THR A 35 -8.65 0.63 -9.63
N GLY A 36 -8.70 0.11 -8.40
CA GLY A 36 -8.66 -1.32 -8.12
C GLY A 36 -7.29 -1.95 -8.40
N GLU A 37 -6.31 -1.18 -8.89
CA GLU A 37 -5.00 -1.69 -9.24
C GLU A 37 -4.18 -1.91 -7.97
N LYS A 38 -3.93 -3.18 -7.66
CA LYS A 38 -3.15 -3.58 -6.51
C LYS A 38 -1.78 -4.05 -6.99
N PRO A 39 -0.72 -3.26 -6.82
CA PRO A 39 0.59 -3.56 -7.41
C PRO A 39 1.27 -4.77 -6.77
N TYR A 40 0.82 -5.19 -5.58
CA TYR A 40 1.43 -6.32 -4.86
C TYR A 40 0.54 -7.56 -4.97
N THR A 41 0.69 -8.32 -6.06
CA THR A 41 -0.02 -9.59 -6.26
C THR A 41 0.75 -10.75 -5.66
N CYS A 42 0.02 -11.70 -5.07
CA CYS A 42 0.59 -12.94 -4.55
C CYS A 42 1.10 -13.79 -5.71
N PRO A 43 2.38 -14.21 -5.69
CA PRO A 43 2.95 -15.05 -6.74
C PRO A 43 2.52 -16.52 -6.62
N GLU A 44 1.74 -16.87 -5.59
CA GLU A 44 1.24 -18.22 -5.40
C GLU A 44 0.18 -18.58 -6.45
N GLU A 45 0.49 -19.61 -7.24
CA GLU A 45 -0.40 -20.16 -8.24
C GLU A 45 -1.70 -20.67 -7.56
N GLY A 46 -2.84 -20.12 -8.00
CA GLY A 46 -4.15 -20.45 -7.41
C GLY A 46 -4.62 -19.53 -6.27
N CYS A 47 -3.78 -18.62 -5.76
CA CYS A 47 -4.24 -17.65 -4.75
C CYS A 47 -4.91 -16.41 -5.37
N GLY A 48 -4.27 -15.80 -6.38
CA GLY A 48 -4.79 -14.62 -7.07
C GLY A 48 -5.02 -13.37 -6.21
N ARG A 49 -4.58 -13.37 -4.94
CA ARG A 49 -4.80 -12.25 -4.02
C ARG A 49 -3.83 -11.12 -4.31
N SER A 50 -4.35 -9.90 -4.35
CA SER A 50 -3.55 -8.70 -4.52
C SER A 50 -3.75 -7.71 -3.37
N PHE A 51 -2.69 -6.98 -3.05
CA PHE A 51 -2.57 -6.10 -1.90
C PHE A 51 -2.09 -4.72 -2.35
N SER A 52 -2.54 -3.68 -1.63
CA SER A 52 -2.08 -2.31 -1.85
C SER A 52 -0.76 -2.00 -1.14
N VAL A 53 -0.28 -2.90 -0.27
CA VAL A 53 0.93 -2.72 0.57
C VAL A 53 1.78 -3.98 0.58
N ARG A 54 3.10 -3.82 0.43
CA ARG A 54 4.08 -4.92 0.47
C ARG A 54 4.06 -5.70 1.78
N SER A 55 3.98 -5.01 2.92
CA SER A 55 3.94 -5.66 4.25
C SER A 55 2.73 -6.58 4.42
N ASN A 56 1.58 -6.22 3.82
CA ASN A 56 0.40 -7.07 3.82
C ASN A 56 0.59 -8.31 2.95
N LEU A 57 1.18 -8.16 1.76
CA LEU A 57 1.53 -9.30 0.91
C LEU A 57 2.49 -10.24 1.63
N ARG A 58 3.55 -9.73 2.27
CA ARG A 58 4.53 -10.56 3.00
C ARG A 58 3.88 -11.37 4.12
N ARG A 59 3.07 -10.72 4.96
CA ARG A 59 2.31 -11.41 6.02
C ARG A 59 1.37 -12.48 5.45
N HIS A 60 0.70 -12.17 4.34
CA HIS A 60 -0.16 -13.14 3.66
C HIS A 60 0.63 -14.32 3.10
N PHE A 61 1.79 -14.07 2.49
CA PHE A 61 2.64 -15.09 1.87
C PHE A 61 3.16 -16.11 2.89
N SER A 62 3.42 -15.67 4.12
CA SER A 62 3.76 -16.57 5.23
C SER A 62 2.68 -17.60 5.56
N LEU A 63 1.42 -17.38 5.15
CA LEU A 63 0.33 -18.36 5.33
C LEU A 63 0.40 -19.49 4.31
N HIS A 64 1.01 -19.26 3.14
CA HIS A 64 1.21 -20.30 2.14
C HIS A 64 2.41 -21.18 2.48
N TYR A 65 3.43 -20.59 3.10
CA TYR A 65 4.66 -21.28 3.50
C TYR A 65 4.89 -21.17 5.03
N PRO A 66 4.02 -21.77 5.86
CA PRO A 66 4.09 -21.63 7.32
C PRO A 66 5.38 -22.20 7.95
N ASN A 67 6.15 -22.98 7.20
CA ASN A 67 7.40 -23.61 7.64
C ASN A 67 8.64 -23.09 6.90
N LEU A 68 8.51 -22.07 6.03
CA LEU A 68 9.65 -21.44 5.38
C LEU A 68 10.17 -20.34 6.30
N ASP A 69 11.31 -20.60 6.96
CA ASP A 69 12.02 -19.62 7.77
C ASP A 69 12.26 -18.35 6.95
N THR A 70 11.42 -17.33 7.18
CA THR A 70 11.41 -16.09 6.40
C THR A 70 12.52 -15.13 6.86
N SER A 71 13.50 -15.64 7.61
CA SER A 71 14.69 -14.93 8.07
C SER A 71 15.68 -14.64 6.93
N LEU A 72 15.52 -15.28 5.76
CA LEU A 72 16.23 -14.93 4.53
C LEU A 72 15.43 -13.91 3.70
N GLY A 73 15.47 -12.66 4.13
CA GLY A 73 14.90 -11.53 3.42
C GLY A 73 15.42 -10.22 4.00
N ASN A 74 16.74 -10.05 3.93
CA ASN A 74 17.49 -8.86 4.30
C ASN A 74 16.96 -7.60 3.59
N GLY A 75 17.11 -6.45 4.26
CA GLY A 75 17.25 -5.15 3.60
C GLY A 75 16.02 -4.25 3.67
N GLU A 76 16.04 -3.37 4.66
CA GLU A 76 15.65 -1.96 4.57
C GLU A 76 15.45 -1.33 3.16
N ASP A 77 14.31 -0.67 2.94
CA ASP A 77 14.24 0.71 2.42
C ASP A 77 12.84 1.32 2.68
N ASP A 78 12.71 2.11 3.74
CA ASP A 78 11.74 3.21 3.85
C ASP A 78 12.56 4.36 4.46
N GLY A 79 13.24 5.09 3.58
CA GLY A 79 13.82 6.40 3.82
C GLY A 79 12.95 7.45 3.13
#